data_AF-A0A1F6GEV1-F1
#
_entry.id   AF-A0A1F6GEV1-F1
#
_cell.length_a   1.000
_cell.length_b   1.000
_cell.length_c   1.000
_cell.angle_alpha   90.00
_cell.angle_beta   90.00
_cell.angle_gamma   90.00
#
_symmetry.space_group_name_H-M   'P 1'
#
loop_
_entity.id
_entity.type
_entity.pdbx_description
1 polymer ?
#
loop_
_entity_poly.entity_id
_entity_poly.type
_entity_poly.pdbx_seq_one_letter_code
_entity_poly.pdbx_strand_id
1 'polypeptide(L)'
;METIKKLEEKHKFWFATAAIQLIWADGDLSIREFEQFSRVTELFSDTATQKKLVTILESGKISLAEVPADIPQSALADIYLELLTFAISDWDLGDAEKDYLERLAVRLNFTKPYRAKLFRWANQGMTWQRKQRNFLPPGVEVDACVVPVGDYDERQKYWYAQVLVSAILLDGIVSGEQFEPLKNAVSFLKHPKLKASLLTQIKNNVKVKLSAPPSIPLDGLYVIFFEVLRMFGADDSLSIKETSFIQNYIRTTQLPEKLISLGVEWCQTGINWRKEKAVLAKQVEFNQVGSSLSMSADRWLLHSKNSSLMYRKQTCWLCGCADVTVRQLKPKSQKPRSNIFGVPIYGTAISAGEKGLDFHKLAINFCPTCGFASNSRHHFKTSEDTKALEPLENEDFKLLWKRVSAKQKSIIAQLVAEPESTSPSWEYVQDSYRLALETLECFNQFKYDLSTQWRKANLLLVLAQLQSAQGLGSEADNTLEEIRLIAKEVMENAREDALTLSAAQFLFSEGLYREDNNTAMEYYNFFQVMKNEHFEEMDPQGKKRFSGMFNQVNKVFQDRSFYAKNKLKGLELPD
;
A
#
# COMPACT_ATOMS: atom_id res chain seq x y z
N MET A 1 -24.82 3.81 -12.01
CA MET A 1 -26.26 4.07 -11.71
C MET A 1 -27.15 2.83 -11.66
N GLU A 2 -26.95 1.79 -12.49
CA GLU A 2 -27.83 0.59 -12.45
C GLU A 2 -27.84 -0.12 -11.08
N THR A 3 -26.71 -0.19 -10.39
CA THR A 3 -26.64 -0.75 -9.04
C THR A 3 -27.47 0.06 -8.05
N ILE A 4 -27.46 1.41 -8.16
CA ILE A 4 -28.24 2.30 -7.31
C ILE A 4 -29.74 2.13 -7.54
N LYS A 5 -30.18 1.92 -8.79
CA LYS A 5 -31.59 1.68 -9.12
C LYS A 5 -32.16 0.44 -8.42
N LYS A 6 -31.31 -0.55 -8.11
CA LYS A 6 -31.68 -1.82 -7.45
C LYS A 6 -31.71 -1.73 -5.91
N LEU A 7 -31.28 -0.61 -5.32
CA LEU A 7 -31.32 -0.40 -3.87
C LEU A 7 -32.75 -0.14 -3.38
N GLU A 8 -32.99 -0.30 -2.08
CA GLU A 8 -34.25 0.14 -1.47
C GLU A 8 -34.36 1.67 -1.46
N GLU A 9 -35.58 2.22 -1.45
CA GLU A 9 -35.82 3.67 -1.49
C GLU A 9 -35.08 4.44 -0.38
N LYS A 10 -34.98 3.86 0.82
CA LYS A 10 -34.23 4.47 1.94
C LYS A 10 -32.72 4.55 1.67
N HIS A 11 -32.15 3.57 0.98
CA HIS A 11 -30.73 3.53 0.61
C HIS A 11 -30.43 4.45 -0.57
N LYS A 12 -31.37 4.54 -1.54
CA LYS A 12 -31.32 5.55 -2.61
C LYS A 12 -31.32 6.95 -2.03
N PHE A 13 -32.19 7.22 -1.06
CA PHE A 13 -32.28 8.54 -0.41
C PHE A 13 -31.00 8.90 0.35
N TRP A 14 -30.40 7.92 1.04
CA TRP A 14 -29.10 8.08 1.70
C TRP A 14 -28.00 8.41 0.69
N PHE A 15 -27.90 7.64 -0.41
CA PHE A 15 -26.96 7.92 -1.50
C PHE A 15 -27.16 9.32 -2.09
N ALA A 16 -28.41 9.71 -2.34
CA ALA A 16 -28.74 11.02 -2.88
C ALA A 16 -28.29 12.16 -1.95
N THR A 17 -28.49 11.99 -0.65
CA THR A 17 -28.03 12.94 0.36
C THR A 17 -26.50 13.03 0.40
N ALA A 18 -25.81 11.88 0.34
CA ALA A 18 -24.35 11.83 0.32
C ALA A 18 -23.76 12.48 -0.95
N ALA A 19 -24.43 12.33 -2.10
CA ALA A 19 -24.05 12.97 -3.35
C ALA A 19 -24.26 14.49 -3.31
N ILE A 20 -25.39 14.97 -2.75
CA ILE A 20 -25.65 16.41 -2.56
C ILE A 20 -24.58 17.05 -1.66
N GLN A 21 -24.19 16.38 -0.59
CA GLN A 21 -23.17 16.89 0.34
C GLN A 21 -21.77 16.88 -0.26
N LEU A 22 -21.50 15.95 -1.17
CA LEU A 22 -20.23 15.86 -1.90
C LEU A 22 -20.07 17.04 -2.86
N ILE A 23 -21.08 17.33 -3.68
CA ILE A 23 -21.06 18.47 -4.62
C ILE A 23 -21.17 19.84 -3.96
N TRP A 24 -21.44 19.89 -2.65
CA TRP A 24 -21.43 21.12 -1.85
C TRP A 24 -20.17 21.24 -0.99
N ALA A 25 -19.25 20.28 -1.07
CA ALA A 25 -18.16 20.16 -0.11
C ALA A 25 -17.22 21.38 -0.09
N ASP A 26 -17.03 22.02 -1.24
CA ASP A 26 -16.22 23.22 -1.45
C ASP A 26 -17.02 24.53 -1.31
N GLY A 27 -18.35 24.45 -1.21
CA GLY A 27 -19.24 25.59 -1.04
C GLY A 27 -19.65 26.29 -2.33
N ASP A 28 -19.29 25.75 -3.50
CA ASP A 28 -19.72 26.22 -4.82
C ASP A 28 -20.45 25.08 -5.55
N LEU A 29 -21.31 25.41 -6.52
CA LEU A 29 -22.05 24.40 -7.27
C LEU A 29 -21.94 24.67 -8.77
N SER A 30 -21.14 23.86 -9.46
CA SER A 30 -20.99 23.95 -10.90
C SER A 30 -22.25 23.48 -11.64
N ILE A 31 -22.40 23.90 -12.90
CA ILE A 31 -23.48 23.44 -13.79
C ILE A 31 -23.48 21.91 -13.92
N ARG A 32 -22.29 21.29 -13.98
CA ARG A 32 -22.16 19.82 -14.12
C ARG A 32 -22.59 19.07 -12.87
N GLU A 33 -22.29 19.61 -11.71
CA GLU A 33 -22.74 19.05 -10.44
C GLU A 33 -24.25 19.19 -10.27
N PHE A 34 -24.84 20.29 -10.74
CA PHE A 34 -26.29 20.46 -10.78
C PHE A 34 -26.97 19.46 -11.74
N GLU A 35 -26.35 19.16 -12.89
CA GLU A 35 -26.81 18.08 -13.78
C GLU A 35 -26.73 16.72 -13.08
N GLN A 36 -25.65 16.44 -12.34
CA GLN A 36 -25.54 15.21 -11.56
C GLN A 36 -26.61 15.12 -10.46
N PHE A 37 -26.90 16.22 -9.76
CA PHE A 37 -28.01 16.32 -8.81
C PHE A 37 -29.33 15.98 -9.48
N SER A 38 -29.60 16.55 -10.65
CA SER A 38 -30.83 16.29 -11.40
C SER A 38 -31.00 14.79 -11.69
N ARG A 39 -29.92 14.12 -12.14
CA ARG A 39 -29.90 12.65 -12.37
C ARG A 39 -30.17 11.83 -11.12
N VAL A 40 -29.77 12.33 -9.95
CA VAL A 40 -30.04 11.69 -8.65
C VAL A 40 -31.49 11.88 -8.25
N THR A 41 -32.08 13.06 -8.47
CA THR A 41 -33.50 13.30 -8.16
C THR A 41 -34.45 12.48 -9.04
N GLU A 42 -34.06 12.18 -10.28
CA GLU A 42 -34.80 11.30 -11.20
C GLU A 42 -34.92 9.85 -10.72
N LEU A 43 -34.13 9.43 -9.71
CA LEU A 43 -34.29 8.13 -9.07
C LEU A 43 -35.63 7.99 -8.33
N PHE A 44 -36.27 9.10 -7.99
CA PHE A 44 -37.50 9.15 -7.20
C PHE A 44 -38.66 9.62 -8.07
N SER A 45 -39.73 8.83 -8.13
CA SER A 45 -40.95 9.22 -8.83
C SER A 45 -41.87 10.10 -7.98
N ASP A 46 -41.65 10.16 -6.66
CA ASP A 46 -42.50 10.90 -5.74
C ASP A 46 -42.02 12.35 -5.55
N THR A 47 -42.96 13.27 -5.66
CA THR A 47 -42.68 14.72 -5.62
C THR A 47 -42.31 15.20 -4.21
N ALA A 48 -42.62 14.42 -3.17
CA ALA A 48 -42.33 14.79 -1.78
C ALA A 48 -40.84 14.59 -1.44
N THR A 49 -40.25 13.47 -1.86
CA THR A 49 -38.82 13.16 -1.67
C THR A 49 -37.95 14.08 -2.51
N GLN A 50 -38.35 14.39 -3.74
CA GLN A 50 -37.66 15.39 -4.57
C GLN A 50 -37.60 16.76 -3.85
N LYS A 51 -38.72 17.23 -3.29
CA LYS A 51 -38.74 18.49 -2.51
C LYS A 51 -37.80 18.45 -1.29
N LYS A 52 -37.71 17.30 -0.60
CA LYS A 52 -36.77 17.14 0.52
C LYS A 52 -35.32 17.25 0.06
N LEU A 53 -34.95 16.61 -1.05
CA LEU A 53 -33.59 16.69 -1.61
C LEU A 53 -33.23 18.12 -2.04
N VAL A 54 -34.18 18.85 -2.63
CA VAL A 54 -34.01 20.28 -2.96
C VAL A 54 -33.81 21.10 -1.67
N THR A 55 -34.56 20.83 -0.61
CA THR A 55 -34.39 21.54 0.68
C THR A 55 -32.99 21.26 1.29
N ILE A 56 -32.48 20.03 1.16
CA ILE A 56 -31.12 19.67 1.61
C ILE A 56 -30.09 20.44 0.79
N LEU A 57 -30.24 20.48 -0.54
CA LEU A 57 -29.37 21.25 -1.45
C LEU A 57 -29.36 22.74 -1.06
N GLU A 58 -30.53 23.35 -0.84
CA GLU A 58 -30.66 24.76 -0.45
C GLU A 58 -30.07 25.06 0.94
N SER A 59 -30.02 24.07 1.83
CA SER A 59 -29.49 24.27 3.18
C SER A 59 -27.98 24.47 3.22
N GLY A 60 -27.24 23.99 2.22
CA GLY A 60 -25.77 24.05 2.15
C GLY A 60 -25.03 23.37 3.30
N LYS A 61 -25.73 22.58 4.14
CA LYS A 61 -25.14 21.97 5.34
C LYS A 61 -24.44 20.67 5.01
N ILE A 62 -23.12 20.65 5.16
CA ILE A 62 -22.30 19.44 5.03
C ILE A 62 -22.29 18.69 6.36
N SER A 63 -22.92 17.52 6.42
CA SER A 63 -22.83 16.61 7.56
C SER A 63 -22.79 15.18 7.08
N LEU A 64 -21.69 14.44 7.29
CA LEU A 64 -21.64 13.04 6.87
C LEU A 64 -22.83 12.27 7.44
N ALA A 65 -23.72 11.81 6.55
CA ALA A 65 -24.88 11.02 6.92
C ALA A 65 -24.43 9.71 7.60
N GLU A 66 -25.21 9.22 8.57
CA GLU A 66 -24.97 7.89 9.14
C GLU A 66 -25.22 6.82 8.07
N VAL A 67 -24.31 5.85 7.96
CA VAL A 67 -24.41 4.76 6.99
C VAL A 67 -25.50 3.80 7.49
N PRO A 68 -26.57 3.54 6.70
CA PRO A 68 -27.58 2.57 7.10
C PRO A 68 -26.96 1.19 7.29
N ALA A 69 -27.18 0.58 8.46
CA ALA A 69 -26.52 -0.66 8.89
C ALA A 69 -26.91 -1.90 8.03
N ASP A 70 -27.99 -1.79 7.26
CA ASP A 70 -28.59 -2.86 6.48
C ASP A 70 -28.24 -2.80 4.98
N ILE A 71 -27.37 -1.87 4.57
CA ILE A 71 -26.81 -1.92 3.21
C ILE A 71 -25.83 -3.11 3.12
N PRO A 72 -26.01 -4.03 2.16
CA PRO A 72 -25.05 -5.12 1.96
C PRO A 72 -23.64 -4.59 1.72
N GLN A 73 -22.64 -5.21 2.36
CA GLN A 73 -21.24 -4.82 2.19
C GLN A 73 -20.81 -4.84 0.71
N SER A 74 -21.29 -5.80 -0.07
CA SER A 74 -21.04 -5.86 -1.51
C SER A 74 -21.51 -4.61 -2.27
N ALA A 75 -22.56 -3.93 -1.79
CA ALA A 75 -23.09 -2.71 -2.42
C ALA A 75 -22.37 -1.43 -1.99
N LEU A 76 -21.68 -1.41 -0.84
CA LEU A 76 -21.01 -0.21 -0.32
C LEU A 76 -19.88 0.28 -1.25
N ALA A 77 -19.13 -0.65 -1.83
CA ALA A 77 -18.07 -0.32 -2.79
C ALA A 77 -18.62 0.30 -4.07
N ASP A 78 -19.70 -0.29 -4.61
CA ASP A 78 -20.40 0.25 -5.77
C ASP A 78 -20.94 1.65 -5.51
N ILE A 79 -21.58 1.85 -4.35
CA ILE A 79 -22.10 3.16 -3.95
C ILE A 79 -20.98 4.20 -3.88
N TYR A 80 -19.86 3.86 -3.23
CA TYR A 80 -18.73 4.77 -3.12
C TYR A 80 -18.07 5.06 -4.48
N LEU A 81 -17.94 4.07 -5.36
CA LEU A 81 -17.42 4.26 -6.72
C LEU A 81 -18.34 5.13 -7.58
N GLU A 82 -19.67 5.06 -7.38
CA GLU A 82 -20.60 6.00 -7.99
C GLU A 82 -20.38 7.42 -7.45
N LEU A 83 -20.26 7.62 -6.14
CA LEU A 83 -19.94 8.94 -5.56
C LEU A 83 -18.60 9.49 -6.09
N LEU A 84 -17.57 8.66 -6.21
CA LEU A 84 -16.31 9.06 -6.85
C LEU A 84 -16.49 9.47 -8.31
N THR A 85 -17.37 8.79 -9.06
CA THR A 85 -17.66 9.15 -10.46
C THR A 85 -18.37 10.51 -10.55
N PHE A 86 -19.17 10.85 -9.54
CA PHE A 86 -19.83 12.15 -9.43
C PHE A 86 -18.81 13.27 -9.13
N ALA A 87 -17.93 13.06 -8.15
CA ALA A 87 -16.92 14.05 -7.78
C ALA A 87 -16.02 14.42 -8.97
N ILE A 88 -15.53 13.43 -9.72
CA ILE A 88 -14.62 13.71 -10.85
C ILE A 88 -15.32 14.19 -12.13
N SER A 89 -16.62 14.53 -12.09
CA SER A 89 -17.42 14.81 -13.29
C SER A 89 -17.11 16.18 -13.94
N ASP A 90 -16.65 17.13 -13.14
CA ASP A 90 -16.15 18.44 -13.55
C ASP A 90 -14.65 18.42 -13.93
N TRP A 91 -13.99 17.26 -13.75
CA TRP A 91 -12.57 16.98 -14.01
C TRP A 91 -11.61 17.59 -13.01
N ASP A 92 -12.12 18.00 -11.86
CA ASP A 92 -11.34 18.31 -10.70
C ASP A 92 -11.71 17.39 -9.54
N LEU A 93 -10.86 17.36 -8.53
CA LEU A 93 -11.21 16.76 -7.26
C LEU A 93 -10.56 17.61 -6.18
N GLY A 94 -11.32 18.58 -5.70
CA GLY A 94 -10.88 19.57 -4.72
C GLY A 94 -10.48 18.93 -3.39
N ASP A 95 -9.69 19.63 -2.58
CA ASP A 95 -9.25 19.10 -1.29
C ASP A 95 -10.42 18.87 -0.31
N ALA A 96 -11.48 19.68 -0.41
CA ALA A 96 -12.70 19.52 0.38
C ALA A 96 -13.48 18.26 0.01
N GLU A 97 -13.64 17.97 -1.29
CA GLU A 97 -14.26 16.75 -1.79
C GLU A 97 -13.42 15.52 -1.43
N LYS A 98 -12.09 15.59 -1.57
CA LYS A 98 -11.17 14.52 -1.14
C LYS A 98 -11.32 14.22 0.34
N ASP A 99 -11.36 15.24 1.19
CA ASP A 99 -11.52 15.07 2.64
C ASP A 99 -12.90 14.49 2.98
N TYR A 100 -13.97 14.93 2.31
CA TYR A 100 -15.29 14.34 2.46
C TYR A 100 -15.32 12.85 2.07
N LEU A 101 -14.77 12.51 0.91
CA LEU A 101 -14.67 11.14 0.40
C LEU A 101 -13.80 10.26 1.31
N GLU A 102 -12.65 10.75 1.78
CA GLU A 102 -11.77 10.01 2.69
C GLU A 102 -12.46 9.73 4.02
N ARG A 103 -13.17 10.72 4.60
CA ARG A 103 -13.99 10.53 5.81
C ARG A 103 -15.12 9.53 5.59
N LEU A 104 -15.80 9.60 4.43
CA LEU A 104 -16.85 8.65 4.09
C LEU A 104 -16.28 7.24 3.94
N ALA A 105 -15.13 7.07 3.28
CA ALA A 105 -14.47 5.79 3.12
C ALA A 105 -14.02 5.17 4.46
N VAL A 106 -13.61 6.00 5.43
CA VAL A 106 -13.37 5.55 6.82
C VAL A 106 -14.66 5.04 7.46
N ARG A 107 -15.79 5.74 7.28
CA ARG A 107 -17.10 5.33 7.84
C ARG A 107 -17.67 4.09 7.19
N LEU A 108 -17.50 3.95 5.88
CA LEU A 108 -17.77 2.72 5.12
C LEU A 108 -16.79 1.60 5.47
N ASN A 109 -15.79 1.91 6.29
CA ASN A 109 -14.85 0.98 6.86
C ASN A 109 -13.97 0.31 5.81
N PHE A 110 -13.53 1.05 4.80
CA PHE A 110 -12.57 0.57 3.80
C PHE A 110 -11.13 0.56 4.33
N THR A 111 -10.33 -0.41 3.90
CA THR A 111 -8.90 -0.45 4.27
C THR A 111 -8.14 0.73 3.66
N LYS A 112 -7.06 1.17 4.31
CA LYS A 112 -6.19 2.23 3.76
C LYS A 112 -5.62 1.88 2.37
N PRO A 113 -5.15 0.64 2.09
CA PRO A 113 -4.73 0.24 0.75
C PRO A 113 -5.86 0.32 -0.28
N TYR A 114 -7.07 -0.13 0.07
CA TYR A 114 -8.21 -0.07 -0.84
C TYR A 114 -8.63 1.36 -1.14
N ARG A 115 -8.67 2.24 -0.13
CA ARG A 115 -8.86 3.69 -0.34
C ARG A 115 -7.84 4.28 -1.29
N ALA A 116 -6.56 3.95 -1.12
CA ALA A 116 -5.52 4.39 -2.05
C ALA A 116 -5.73 3.87 -3.49
N LYS A 117 -6.21 2.63 -3.68
CA LYS A 117 -6.58 2.10 -4.99
C LYS A 117 -7.76 2.88 -5.60
N LEU A 118 -8.78 3.21 -4.81
CA LEU A 118 -9.94 3.98 -5.24
C LEU A 118 -9.56 5.40 -5.71
N PHE A 119 -8.75 6.13 -4.93
CA PHE A 119 -8.26 7.45 -5.33
C PHE A 119 -7.31 7.40 -6.53
N ARG A 120 -6.49 6.35 -6.66
CA ARG A 120 -5.67 6.14 -7.86
C ARG A 120 -6.54 5.95 -9.10
N TRP A 121 -7.60 5.16 -9.01
CA TRP A 121 -8.56 4.95 -10.10
C TRP A 121 -9.27 6.25 -10.49
N ALA A 122 -9.68 7.08 -9.52
CA ALA A 122 -10.27 8.39 -9.78
C ALA A 122 -9.29 9.33 -10.50
N ASN A 123 -8.03 9.39 -10.05
CA ASN A 123 -6.97 10.17 -10.68
C ASN A 123 -6.66 9.72 -12.12
N GLN A 124 -6.70 8.41 -12.38
CA GLN A 124 -6.56 7.86 -13.73
C GLN A 124 -7.71 8.33 -14.64
N GLY A 125 -8.95 8.34 -14.13
CA GLY A 125 -10.13 8.84 -14.83
C GLY A 125 -10.01 10.31 -15.22
N MET A 126 -9.64 11.18 -14.27
CA MET A 126 -9.40 12.61 -14.54
C MET A 126 -8.26 12.81 -15.55
N THR A 127 -7.17 12.07 -15.43
CA THR A 127 -6.05 12.15 -16.38
C THR A 127 -6.49 11.74 -17.79
N TRP A 128 -7.27 10.67 -17.90
CA TRP A 128 -7.84 10.20 -19.16
C TRP A 128 -8.77 11.26 -19.79
N GLN A 129 -9.65 11.88 -19.01
CA GLN A 129 -10.52 12.95 -19.50
C GLN A 129 -9.72 14.19 -19.93
N ARG A 130 -8.71 14.60 -19.14
CA ARG A 130 -7.82 15.73 -19.48
C ARG A 130 -7.03 15.49 -20.78
N LYS A 131 -6.67 14.25 -21.11
CA LYS A 131 -6.03 13.90 -22.39
C LYS A 131 -6.90 14.24 -23.61
N GLN A 132 -8.21 14.40 -23.46
CA GLN A 132 -9.09 14.88 -24.54
C GLN A 132 -8.69 16.29 -25.01
N ARG A 133 -8.12 17.13 -24.14
CA ARG A 133 -7.58 18.45 -24.52
C ARG A 133 -6.44 18.36 -25.53
N ASN A 134 -5.70 17.26 -25.57
CA ASN A 134 -4.60 17.05 -26.52
C ASN A 134 -5.09 16.89 -27.98
N PHE A 135 -6.40 16.76 -28.18
CA PHE A 135 -6.99 16.62 -29.51
C PHE A 135 -7.16 18.00 -30.16
N LEU A 136 -7.31 19.03 -29.34
CA LEU A 136 -7.52 20.39 -29.80
C LEU A 136 -6.23 20.94 -30.41
N PRO A 137 -6.32 21.65 -31.54
CA PRO A 137 -5.17 22.36 -32.09
C PRO A 137 -4.78 23.54 -31.17
N PRO A 138 -3.53 24.03 -31.25
CA PRO A 138 -3.10 25.18 -30.48
C PRO A 138 -4.00 26.41 -30.74
N GLY A 139 -4.47 27.06 -29.67
CA GLY A 139 -5.31 28.25 -29.73
C GLY A 139 -6.82 28.00 -29.84
N VAL A 140 -7.27 26.74 -29.88
CA VAL A 140 -8.70 26.39 -29.73
C VAL A 140 -8.95 25.98 -28.29
N GLU A 141 -9.75 26.78 -27.57
CA GLU A 141 -10.22 26.47 -26.23
C GLU A 141 -11.69 26.04 -26.29
N VAL A 142 -12.00 24.95 -25.60
CA VAL A 142 -13.37 24.42 -25.49
C VAL A 142 -13.73 24.44 -24.00
N ASP A 143 -14.37 25.54 -23.57
CA ASP A 143 -14.72 25.79 -22.17
C ASP A 143 -15.83 24.85 -21.66
N ALA A 144 -16.87 24.68 -22.47
CA ALA A 144 -17.95 23.76 -22.20
C ALA A 144 -17.83 22.59 -23.18
N CYS A 145 -17.54 21.39 -22.69
CA CYS A 145 -17.66 20.18 -23.50
C CYS A 145 -19.12 19.77 -23.76
N VAL A 146 -19.99 20.76 -23.97
CA VAL A 146 -21.41 20.66 -24.25
C VAL A 146 -21.62 21.29 -25.62
N VAL A 147 -22.29 20.59 -26.52
CA VAL A 147 -22.58 21.13 -27.86
C VAL A 147 -23.53 22.32 -27.70
N PRO A 148 -23.22 23.52 -28.23
CA PRO A 148 -24.08 24.69 -28.12
C PRO A 148 -25.25 24.60 -29.10
N VAL A 149 -26.13 23.62 -28.90
CA VAL A 149 -27.28 23.35 -29.78
C VAL A 149 -28.18 24.57 -29.90
N GLY A 150 -28.22 25.45 -28.90
CA GLY A 150 -28.97 26.71 -28.95
C GLY A 150 -28.54 27.63 -30.09
N ASP A 151 -27.23 27.68 -30.36
CA ASP A 151 -26.60 28.59 -31.33
C ASP A 151 -26.65 28.06 -32.77
N TYR A 152 -26.99 26.78 -32.93
CA TYR A 152 -27.05 26.13 -34.23
C TYR A 152 -28.34 26.47 -34.98
N ASP A 153 -28.21 26.67 -36.30
CA ASP A 153 -29.37 26.74 -37.19
C ASP A 153 -30.05 25.37 -37.34
N GLU A 154 -31.22 25.31 -37.99
CA GLU A 154 -31.95 24.05 -38.16
C GLU A 154 -31.21 23.01 -39.00
N ARG A 155 -30.34 23.42 -39.94
CA ARG A 155 -29.52 22.50 -40.75
C ARG A 155 -28.39 21.89 -39.92
N GLN A 156 -27.73 22.71 -39.11
CA GLN A 156 -26.69 22.31 -38.16
C GLN A 156 -27.25 21.39 -37.09
N LYS A 157 -28.40 21.74 -36.50
CA LYS A 157 -29.15 20.88 -35.58
C LYS A 157 -29.50 19.53 -36.21
N TYR A 158 -30.01 19.53 -37.44
CA TYR A 158 -30.35 18.30 -38.15
C TYR A 158 -29.12 17.43 -38.41
N TRP A 159 -28.00 18.02 -38.84
CA TRP A 159 -26.76 17.29 -39.07
C TRP A 159 -26.20 16.69 -37.78
N TYR A 160 -26.19 17.46 -36.69
CA TYR A 160 -25.79 16.95 -35.37
C TYR A 160 -26.68 15.80 -34.91
N ALA A 161 -28.01 15.92 -35.09
CA ALA A 161 -28.94 14.83 -34.82
C ALA A 161 -28.65 13.59 -35.69
N GLN A 162 -28.29 13.76 -36.97
CA GLN A 162 -27.85 12.66 -37.82
C GLN A 162 -26.58 11.98 -37.28
N VAL A 163 -25.60 12.74 -36.79
CA VAL A 163 -24.39 12.20 -36.18
C VAL A 163 -24.73 11.33 -34.97
N LEU A 164 -25.54 11.84 -34.03
CA LEU A 164 -25.94 11.09 -32.83
C LEU A 164 -26.73 9.83 -33.20
N VAL A 165 -27.72 9.95 -34.08
CA VAL A 165 -28.54 8.81 -34.53
C VAL A 165 -27.69 7.76 -35.25
N SER A 166 -26.78 8.19 -36.14
CA SER A 166 -25.87 7.26 -36.81
C SER A 166 -24.97 6.55 -35.82
N ALA A 167 -24.46 7.23 -34.79
CA ALA A 167 -23.60 6.64 -33.77
C ALA A 167 -24.36 5.61 -32.92
N ILE A 168 -25.57 5.93 -32.47
CA ILE A 168 -26.41 5.03 -31.64
C ILE A 168 -26.85 3.79 -32.43
N LEU A 169 -27.17 3.92 -33.72
CA LEU A 169 -27.67 2.80 -34.53
C LEU A 169 -26.59 1.79 -34.96
N LEU A 170 -25.31 1.97 -34.60
CA LEU A 170 -24.23 1.06 -35.04
C LEU A 170 -24.37 -0.37 -34.49
N ASP A 171 -24.90 -0.51 -33.28
CA ASP A 171 -25.06 -1.80 -32.59
C ASP A 171 -26.27 -2.60 -33.06
N GLY A 172 -27.17 -1.97 -33.84
CA GLY A 172 -28.19 -2.65 -34.62
C GLY A 172 -29.36 -3.25 -33.82
N ILE A 173 -29.41 -3.07 -32.49
CA ILE A 173 -30.53 -3.53 -31.65
C ILE A 173 -31.17 -2.33 -30.96
N VAL A 174 -32.18 -1.70 -31.59
CA VAL A 174 -33.01 -0.71 -30.89
C VAL A 174 -34.09 -1.48 -30.10
N SER A 175 -33.84 -1.77 -28.83
CA SER A 175 -34.90 -2.23 -27.93
C SER A 175 -35.86 -1.07 -27.62
N GLY A 176 -37.09 -1.37 -27.17
CA GLY A 176 -38.06 -0.33 -26.78
C GLY A 176 -37.54 0.63 -25.70
N GLU A 177 -36.57 0.20 -24.89
CA GLU A 177 -35.91 1.01 -23.86
C GLU A 177 -34.83 1.96 -24.41
N GLN A 178 -34.27 1.69 -25.59
CA GLN A 178 -33.30 2.58 -26.27
C GLN A 178 -33.96 3.64 -27.17
N PHE A 179 -35.27 3.56 -27.35
CA PHE A 179 -36.03 4.49 -28.21
C PHE A 179 -36.15 5.90 -27.60
N GLU A 180 -36.22 6.01 -26.27
CA GLU A 180 -36.44 7.28 -25.59
C GLU A 180 -35.20 8.21 -25.56
N PRO A 181 -33.97 7.71 -25.34
CA PRO A 181 -32.75 8.48 -25.57
C PRO A 181 -32.61 9.01 -27.00
N LEU A 182 -33.00 8.20 -28.00
CA LEU A 182 -33.00 8.59 -29.42
C LEU A 182 -34.04 9.68 -29.71
N LYS A 183 -35.21 9.61 -29.08
CA LYS A 183 -36.27 10.62 -29.19
C LYS A 183 -35.86 11.93 -28.50
N ASN A 184 -35.11 11.87 -27.40
CA ASN A 184 -34.49 13.02 -26.76
C ASN A 184 -33.42 13.65 -27.65
N ALA A 185 -32.59 12.85 -28.33
CA ALA A 185 -31.56 13.30 -29.26
C ALA A 185 -32.11 14.01 -30.52
N VAL A 186 -33.41 13.89 -30.80
CA VAL A 186 -34.09 14.64 -31.88
C VAL A 186 -35.15 15.63 -31.37
N SER A 187 -35.26 15.78 -30.05
CA SER A 187 -36.31 16.58 -29.41
C SER A 187 -36.16 18.08 -29.68
N PHE A 188 -34.91 18.56 -29.80
CA PHE A 188 -34.56 19.95 -30.08
C PHE A 188 -34.84 20.40 -31.53
N LEU A 189 -35.16 19.47 -32.44
CA LEU A 189 -35.54 19.80 -33.81
C LEU A 189 -36.95 20.38 -33.84
N LYS A 190 -37.08 21.64 -34.29
CA LYS A 190 -38.37 22.32 -34.40
C LYS A 190 -39.12 21.89 -35.65
N HIS A 191 -38.43 21.48 -36.71
CA HIS A 191 -39.05 21.15 -37.98
C HIS A 191 -39.67 19.73 -38.00
N PRO A 192 -41.00 19.58 -38.07
CA PRO A 192 -41.68 18.28 -37.88
C PRO A 192 -41.34 17.26 -38.96
N LYS A 193 -41.09 17.69 -40.21
CA LYS A 193 -40.72 16.76 -41.30
C LYS A 193 -39.33 16.14 -41.13
N LEU A 194 -38.35 16.92 -40.63
CA LEU A 194 -36.99 16.45 -40.42
C LEU A 194 -36.95 15.48 -39.24
N LYS A 195 -37.66 15.84 -38.17
CA LYS A 195 -37.88 14.97 -37.02
C LYS A 195 -38.56 13.66 -37.41
N ALA A 196 -39.63 13.71 -38.21
CA ALA A 196 -40.33 12.51 -38.69
C ALA A 196 -39.42 11.62 -39.58
N SER A 197 -38.56 12.22 -40.39
CA SER A 197 -37.59 11.48 -41.21
C SER A 197 -36.60 10.69 -40.34
N LEU A 198 -35.98 11.33 -39.35
CA LEU A 198 -35.06 10.66 -38.41
C LEU A 198 -35.77 9.59 -37.59
N LEU A 199 -36.96 9.87 -37.06
CA LEU A 199 -37.75 8.88 -36.32
C LEU A 199 -38.13 7.66 -37.17
N THR A 200 -38.38 7.86 -38.47
CA THR A 200 -38.64 6.76 -39.42
C THR A 200 -37.38 5.93 -39.66
N GLN A 201 -36.22 6.59 -39.81
CA GLN A 201 -34.94 5.90 -39.97
C GLN A 201 -34.56 5.09 -38.73
N ILE A 202 -34.79 5.65 -37.54
CA ILE A 202 -34.63 4.96 -36.25
C ILE A 202 -35.55 3.73 -36.19
N LYS A 203 -36.85 3.91 -36.48
CA LYS A 203 -37.86 2.83 -36.42
C LYS A 203 -37.53 1.67 -37.36
N ASN A 204 -36.97 1.97 -38.53
CA ASN A 204 -36.64 0.98 -39.55
C ASN A 204 -35.19 0.48 -39.47
N ASN A 205 -34.42 0.90 -38.45
CA ASN A 205 -33.01 0.55 -38.28
C ASN A 205 -32.15 0.82 -39.53
N VAL A 206 -32.45 1.92 -40.24
CA VAL A 206 -31.76 2.28 -41.50
C VAL A 206 -30.49 3.03 -41.17
N LYS A 207 -29.35 2.52 -41.68
CA LYS A 207 -28.05 3.18 -41.50
C LYS A 207 -28.08 4.60 -42.09
N VAL A 208 -27.89 5.60 -41.23
CA VAL A 208 -27.81 7.00 -41.61
C VAL A 208 -26.40 7.30 -42.13
N LYS A 209 -26.30 7.74 -43.39
CA LYS A 209 -25.04 8.18 -44.00
C LYS A 209 -24.76 9.64 -43.62
N LEU A 210 -23.59 9.90 -43.04
CA LEU A 210 -23.16 11.26 -42.71
C LEU A 210 -22.84 12.04 -43.99
N SER A 211 -23.46 13.21 -44.13
CA SER A 211 -23.09 14.21 -45.14
C SER A 211 -22.03 15.17 -44.58
N ALA A 212 -21.43 16.01 -45.43
CA ALA A 212 -20.55 17.09 -44.97
C ALA A 212 -21.28 18.01 -43.96
N PRO A 213 -20.57 18.54 -42.94
CA PRO A 213 -21.17 19.42 -41.94
C PRO A 213 -21.62 20.76 -42.55
N PRO A 214 -22.79 21.30 -42.19
CA PRO A 214 -23.29 22.56 -42.71
C PRO A 214 -22.66 23.76 -41.97
N SER A 215 -21.43 24.13 -42.36
CA SER A 215 -20.72 25.31 -41.85
C SER A 215 -20.63 25.40 -40.31
N ILE A 216 -20.48 24.25 -39.64
CA ILE A 216 -20.25 24.21 -38.20
C ILE A 216 -18.80 24.68 -37.93
N PRO A 217 -18.58 25.62 -37.02
CA PRO A 217 -17.24 26.05 -36.61
C PRO A 217 -16.35 24.90 -36.12
N LEU A 218 -15.04 25.07 -36.23
CA LEU A 218 -14.06 23.99 -35.97
C LEU A 218 -14.14 23.47 -34.52
N ASP A 219 -14.21 24.37 -33.55
CA ASP A 219 -14.49 24.10 -32.14
C ASP A 219 -15.77 23.28 -31.96
N GLY A 220 -16.86 23.66 -32.63
CA GLY A 220 -18.12 22.92 -32.63
C GLY A 220 -17.97 21.48 -33.15
N LEU A 221 -17.16 21.26 -34.20
CA LEU A 221 -16.87 19.92 -34.70
C LEU A 221 -16.09 19.07 -33.70
N TYR A 222 -15.12 19.66 -32.97
CA TYR A 222 -14.40 18.97 -31.91
C TYR A 222 -15.30 18.60 -30.73
N VAL A 223 -16.21 19.49 -30.31
CA VAL A 223 -17.15 19.21 -29.22
C VAL A 223 -18.08 18.05 -29.59
N ILE A 224 -18.62 18.05 -30.81
CA ILE A 224 -19.46 16.95 -31.32
C ILE A 224 -18.64 15.64 -31.39
N PHE A 225 -17.39 15.71 -31.85
CA PHE A 225 -16.51 14.54 -31.87
C PHE A 225 -16.26 13.99 -30.47
N PHE A 226 -16.04 14.85 -29.48
CA PHE A 226 -15.85 14.46 -28.08
C PHE A 226 -17.08 13.77 -27.50
N GLU A 227 -18.28 14.21 -27.88
CA GLU A 227 -19.53 13.57 -27.49
C GLU A 227 -19.65 12.16 -28.09
N VAL A 228 -19.38 12.01 -29.39
CA VAL A 228 -19.36 10.69 -30.06
C VAL A 228 -18.37 9.74 -29.39
N LEU A 229 -17.16 10.19 -29.08
CA LEU A 229 -16.17 9.35 -28.39
C LEU A 229 -16.63 8.96 -26.98
N ARG A 230 -17.32 9.84 -26.26
CA ARG A 230 -17.88 9.51 -24.94
C ARG A 230 -18.97 8.44 -25.04
N MET A 231 -19.78 8.48 -26.10
CA MET A 231 -20.79 7.46 -26.38
C MET A 231 -20.13 6.10 -26.60
N PHE A 232 -19.20 5.99 -27.55
CA PHE A 232 -18.49 4.72 -27.83
C PHE A 232 -17.60 4.26 -26.67
N GLY A 233 -17.05 5.21 -25.92
CA GLY A 233 -16.33 4.88 -24.71
C GLY A 233 -17.23 4.17 -23.71
N ALA A 234 -18.50 4.58 -23.59
CA ALA A 234 -19.42 4.08 -22.55
C ALA A 234 -19.68 2.57 -22.64
N ASP A 235 -19.45 1.96 -23.81
CA ASP A 235 -19.65 0.53 -24.06
C ASP A 235 -18.54 -0.34 -23.45
N ASP A 236 -18.79 -1.65 -23.40
CA ASP A 236 -17.84 -2.63 -22.85
C ASP A 236 -16.65 -2.92 -23.79
N SER A 237 -16.77 -2.56 -25.07
CA SER A 237 -15.72 -2.77 -26.07
C SER A 237 -15.94 -1.87 -27.28
N LEU A 238 -14.86 -1.38 -27.88
CA LEU A 238 -14.92 -0.63 -29.13
C LEU A 238 -14.96 -1.61 -30.32
N SER A 239 -16.07 -1.63 -31.03
CA SER A 239 -16.29 -2.46 -32.21
C SER A 239 -15.59 -1.92 -33.45
N ILE A 240 -15.47 -2.79 -34.46
CA ILE A 240 -14.97 -2.40 -35.80
C ILE A 240 -15.89 -1.35 -36.44
N LYS A 241 -17.21 -1.41 -36.17
CA LYS A 241 -18.18 -0.46 -36.72
C LYS A 241 -18.00 0.94 -36.16
N GLU A 242 -17.76 1.07 -34.86
CA GLU A 242 -17.49 2.36 -34.19
C GLU A 242 -16.15 2.93 -34.61
N THR A 243 -15.12 2.08 -34.74
CA THR A 243 -13.83 2.48 -35.30
C THR A 243 -13.99 3.01 -36.74
N SER A 244 -14.80 2.34 -37.56
CA SER A 244 -15.12 2.80 -38.92
C SER A 244 -15.93 4.10 -38.92
N PHE A 245 -16.79 4.30 -37.90
CA PHE A 245 -17.55 5.53 -37.74
C PHE A 245 -16.64 6.71 -37.39
N ILE A 246 -15.69 6.53 -36.46
CA ILE A 246 -14.67 7.54 -36.13
C ILE A 246 -13.92 7.95 -37.40
N GLN A 247 -13.47 6.98 -38.20
CA GLN A 247 -12.80 7.25 -39.47
C GLN A 247 -13.69 8.03 -40.45
N ASN A 248 -14.95 7.63 -40.59
CA ASN A 248 -15.90 8.30 -41.47
C ASN A 248 -16.19 9.72 -41.00
N TYR A 249 -16.40 9.93 -39.69
CA TYR A 249 -16.64 11.25 -39.11
C TYR A 249 -15.46 12.19 -39.39
N ILE A 250 -14.23 11.75 -39.11
CA ILE A 250 -13.01 12.56 -39.34
C ILE A 250 -12.86 12.92 -40.83
N ARG A 251 -13.09 11.97 -41.74
CA ARG A 251 -13.04 12.22 -43.19
C ARG A 251 -14.12 13.19 -43.65
N THR A 252 -15.36 13.02 -43.20
CA THR A 252 -16.50 13.85 -43.60
C THR A 252 -16.41 15.28 -43.05
N THR A 253 -15.82 15.45 -41.87
CA THR A 253 -15.60 16.76 -41.23
C THR A 253 -14.26 17.41 -41.60
N GLN A 254 -13.40 16.71 -42.34
CA GLN A 254 -12.05 17.16 -42.73
C GLN A 254 -11.15 17.48 -41.53
N LEU A 255 -11.39 16.83 -40.39
CA LEU A 255 -10.52 16.93 -39.24
C LEU A 255 -9.19 16.17 -39.46
N PRO A 256 -8.12 16.46 -38.72
CA PRO A 256 -6.84 15.79 -38.91
C PRO A 256 -6.91 14.26 -38.72
N GLU A 257 -6.34 13.49 -39.66
CA GLU A 257 -6.39 12.01 -39.62
C GLU A 257 -5.77 11.41 -38.36
N LYS A 258 -4.79 12.08 -37.74
CA LYS A 258 -4.20 11.67 -36.45
C LYS A 258 -5.23 11.52 -35.32
N LEU A 259 -6.39 12.18 -35.43
CA LEU A 259 -7.46 12.05 -34.44
C LEU A 259 -8.14 10.68 -34.47
N ILE A 260 -7.98 9.91 -35.56
CA ILE A 260 -8.50 8.55 -35.65
C ILE A 260 -7.81 7.67 -34.61
N SER A 261 -6.47 7.64 -34.63
CA SER A 261 -5.69 6.82 -33.69
C SER A 261 -5.85 7.33 -32.25
N LEU A 262 -5.79 8.64 -32.05
CA LEU A 262 -5.98 9.25 -30.73
C LEU A 262 -7.38 8.97 -30.15
N GLY A 263 -8.43 9.09 -30.98
CA GLY A 263 -9.81 8.81 -30.56
C GLY A 263 -10.01 7.35 -30.17
N VAL A 264 -9.49 6.41 -30.97
CA VAL A 264 -9.53 4.97 -30.67
C VAL A 264 -8.79 4.65 -29.37
N GLU A 265 -7.57 5.16 -29.19
CA GLU A 265 -6.78 4.97 -27.97
C GLU A 265 -7.49 5.54 -26.75
N TRP A 266 -8.08 6.73 -26.89
CA TRP A 266 -8.83 7.38 -25.82
C TRP A 266 -10.08 6.59 -25.42
N CYS A 267 -10.85 6.08 -26.39
CA CYS A 267 -11.99 5.19 -26.11
C CYS A 267 -11.53 3.93 -25.39
N GLN A 268 -10.50 3.24 -25.88
CA GLN A 268 -10.00 2.01 -25.27
C GLN A 268 -9.50 2.24 -23.82
N THR A 269 -8.83 3.36 -23.57
CA THR A 269 -8.40 3.76 -22.23
C THR A 269 -9.60 3.95 -21.30
N GLY A 270 -10.65 4.64 -21.76
CA GLY A 270 -11.88 4.84 -21.01
C GLY A 270 -12.63 3.54 -20.72
N ILE A 271 -12.71 2.63 -21.68
CA ILE A 271 -13.30 1.30 -21.54
C ILE A 271 -12.55 0.50 -20.48
N ASN A 272 -11.21 0.47 -20.54
CA ASN A 272 -10.39 -0.24 -19.55
C ASN A 272 -10.56 0.35 -18.15
N TRP A 273 -10.57 1.68 -18.02
CA TRP A 273 -10.82 2.38 -16.77
C TRP A 273 -12.20 2.05 -16.19
N ARG A 274 -13.25 1.97 -17.01
CA ARG A 274 -14.59 1.51 -16.60
C ARG A 274 -14.59 0.04 -16.17
N LYS A 275 -13.86 -0.84 -16.86
CA LYS A 275 -13.73 -2.26 -16.45
C LYS A 275 -13.04 -2.41 -15.11
N GLU A 276 -12.01 -1.60 -14.84
CA GLU A 276 -11.34 -1.57 -13.53
C GLU A 276 -12.29 -1.19 -12.40
N LYS A 277 -13.30 -0.32 -12.64
CA LYS A 277 -14.34 0.00 -11.66
C LYS A 277 -15.07 -1.27 -11.18
N ALA A 278 -15.47 -2.14 -12.10
CA ALA A 278 -16.14 -3.40 -11.77
C ALA A 278 -15.22 -4.38 -11.01
N VAL A 279 -13.92 -4.37 -11.29
CA VAL A 279 -12.92 -5.15 -10.54
C VAL A 279 -12.77 -4.61 -9.12
N LEU A 280 -12.67 -3.29 -8.96
CA LEU A 280 -12.56 -2.63 -7.66
C LEU A 280 -13.78 -2.86 -6.79
N ALA A 281 -14.99 -2.82 -7.36
CA ALA A 281 -16.22 -3.15 -6.64
C ALA A 281 -16.19 -4.57 -6.06
N LYS A 282 -15.68 -5.54 -6.84
CA LYS A 282 -15.58 -6.96 -6.42
C LYS A 282 -14.44 -7.23 -5.44
N GLN A 283 -13.35 -6.48 -5.52
CA GLN A 283 -12.16 -6.62 -4.68
C GLN A 283 -12.17 -5.65 -3.49
N VAL A 284 -13.36 -5.34 -2.97
CA VAL A 284 -13.51 -4.46 -1.82
C VAL A 284 -12.83 -5.06 -0.60
N GLU A 285 -12.04 -4.23 0.08
CA GLU A 285 -11.38 -4.59 1.33
C GLU A 285 -11.98 -3.72 2.45
N PHE A 286 -12.71 -4.34 3.36
CA PHE A 286 -13.19 -3.71 4.59
C PHE A 286 -12.16 -3.91 5.71
N ASN A 287 -11.94 -2.91 6.57
CA ASN A 287 -11.48 -3.23 7.92
C ASN A 287 -12.65 -3.96 8.60
N GLN A 288 -12.41 -4.95 9.44
CA GLN A 288 -13.54 -5.73 9.95
C GLN A 288 -14.17 -5.05 11.17
N VAL A 289 -15.49 -4.81 11.14
CA VAL A 289 -16.28 -4.42 12.32
C VAL A 289 -16.56 -5.69 13.11
N GLY A 290 -16.03 -5.79 14.32
CA GLY A 290 -16.52 -6.70 15.36
C GLY A 290 -16.75 -8.15 14.96
N SER A 291 -15.71 -8.88 14.58
CA SER A 291 -15.74 -10.35 14.49
C SER A 291 -14.29 -10.87 14.55
N SER A 292 -13.95 -11.56 15.64
CA SER A 292 -12.86 -12.55 15.88
C SER A 292 -11.48 -12.42 15.21
N LEU A 293 -11.12 -11.27 14.61
CA LEU A 293 -9.88 -11.04 13.86
C LEU A 293 -8.83 -10.23 14.60
N SER A 294 -8.80 -10.37 15.93
CA SER A 294 -7.61 -10.07 16.73
C SER A 294 -6.43 -11.01 16.40
N MET A 295 -6.59 -12.00 15.51
CA MET A 295 -5.58 -13.00 15.18
C MET A 295 -5.49 -13.37 13.69
N SER A 296 -5.46 -12.40 12.76
CA SER A 296 -4.80 -12.71 11.48
C SER A 296 -3.30 -12.83 11.77
N ALA A 297 -2.80 -14.06 11.83
CA ALA A 297 -1.48 -14.40 12.33
C ALA A 297 -0.30 -13.83 11.50
N ASP A 298 -0.60 -13.09 10.41
CA ASP A 298 0.38 -12.52 9.49
C ASP A 298 0.46 -10.97 9.42
N ARG A 299 -0.36 -10.22 10.18
CA ARG A 299 -0.33 -8.74 10.15
C ARG A 299 0.38 -8.13 11.36
N TRP A 300 1.38 -7.28 11.08
CA TRP A 300 2.02 -6.45 12.10
C TRP A 300 1.12 -5.29 12.53
N LEU A 301 0.86 -5.20 13.83
CA LEU A 301 0.09 -4.16 14.50
C LEU A 301 1.03 -3.08 15.05
N LEU A 302 0.58 -1.82 15.09
CA LEU A 302 1.32 -0.74 15.73
C LEU A 302 1.15 -0.81 17.25
N HIS A 303 2.23 -0.58 18.00
CA HIS A 303 2.18 -0.54 19.45
C HIS A 303 1.50 0.75 19.92
N SER A 304 0.54 0.63 20.85
CA SER A 304 -0.28 1.76 21.31
C SER A 304 0.53 2.88 21.99
N LYS A 305 1.63 2.53 22.67
CA LYS A 305 2.46 3.49 23.42
C LYS A 305 3.65 4.06 22.63
N ASN A 306 4.09 3.39 21.56
CA ASN A 306 5.28 3.77 20.80
C ASN A 306 5.07 3.57 19.29
N SER A 307 5.04 4.68 18.54
CA SER A 307 4.76 4.71 17.09
C SER A 307 5.88 4.11 16.22
N SER A 308 7.05 3.83 16.79
CA SER A 308 8.18 3.17 16.13
C SER A 308 8.18 1.65 16.32
N LEU A 309 7.32 1.12 17.19
CA LEU A 309 7.26 -0.30 17.53
C LEU A 309 6.04 -0.96 16.87
N MET A 310 6.28 -2.11 16.26
CA MET A 310 5.24 -2.99 15.75
C MET A 310 5.28 -4.33 16.48
N TYR A 311 4.14 -4.99 16.59
CA TYR A 311 4.04 -6.32 17.18
C TYR A 311 3.04 -7.19 16.43
N ARG A 312 3.11 -8.50 16.63
CA ARG A 312 2.09 -9.46 16.21
C ARG A 312 2.04 -10.62 17.20
N LYS A 313 0.92 -11.33 17.26
CA LYS A 313 0.80 -12.57 18.03
C LYS A 313 1.17 -13.76 17.14
N GLN A 314 1.98 -14.67 17.68
CA GLN A 314 2.41 -15.90 17.01
C GLN A 314 2.23 -17.09 17.94
N THR A 315 2.22 -18.29 17.35
CA THR A 315 2.07 -19.53 18.10
C THR A 315 3.45 -20.15 18.37
N CYS A 316 3.67 -20.65 19.60
CA CYS A 316 4.90 -21.34 19.94
C CYS A 316 4.95 -22.74 19.30
N TRP A 317 6.01 -23.05 18.55
CA TRP A 317 6.22 -24.37 17.94
C TRP A 317 6.31 -25.52 18.95
N LEU A 318 6.80 -25.24 20.17
CA LEU A 318 7.09 -26.29 21.16
C LEU A 318 5.88 -26.68 22.02
N CYS A 319 4.99 -25.73 22.33
CA CYS A 319 3.87 -25.95 23.25
C CYS A 319 2.50 -25.54 22.70
N GLY A 320 2.43 -24.94 21.51
CA GLY A 320 1.16 -24.51 20.90
C GLY A 320 0.53 -23.26 21.53
N CYS A 321 1.21 -22.59 22.47
CA CYS A 321 0.72 -21.33 23.04
C CYS A 321 0.59 -20.25 21.95
N ALA A 322 -0.63 -19.72 21.75
CA ALA A 322 -0.94 -18.75 20.70
C ALA A 322 -0.68 -17.29 21.10
N ASP A 323 -0.13 -17.05 22.30
CA ASP A 323 0.00 -15.71 22.88
C ASP A 323 1.43 -15.16 22.88
N VAL A 324 2.30 -15.64 21.96
CA VAL A 324 3.66 -15.10 21.85
C VAL A 324 3.62 -13.75 21.17
N THR A 325 3.95 -12.68 21.89
CA THR A 325 4.13 -11.34 21.30
C THR A 325 5.49 -11.25 20.60
N VAL A 326 5.48 -11.19 19.28
CA VAL A 326 6.68 -10.95 18.47
C VAL A 326 6.75 -9.49 18.06
N ARG A 327 7.91 -8.85 18.25
CA ARG A 327 8.10 -7.40 18.06
C ARG A 327 9.10 -7.09 16.95
N GLN A 328 8.92 -5.96 16.27
CA GLN A 328 9.90 -5.40 15.35
C GLN A 328 9.83 -3.87 15.31
N LEU A 329 10.93 -3.23 14.90
CA LEU A 329 10.90 -1.81 14.58
C LEU A 329 10.14 -1.55 13.27
N LYS A 330 9.35 -0.49 13.26
CA LYS A 330 8.77 0.06 12.04
C LYS A 330 9.90 0.52 11.11
N PRO A 331 9.90 0.12 9.82
CA PRO A 331 10.94 0.53 8.88
C PRO A 331 11.10 2.05 8.82
N LYS A 332 12.35 2.53 8.81
CA LYS A 332 12.72 3.96 8.75
C LYS A 332 12.14 4.81 9.89
N SER A 333 11.87 4.22 11.06
CA SER A 333 11.41 4.97 12.23
C SER A 333 12.53 5.52 13.12
N GLN A 334 13.71 4.88 13.11
CA GLN A 334 14.84 5.25 13.93
C GLN A 334 16.13 5.38 13.12
N LYS A 335 17.02 6.29 13.54
CA LYS A 335 18.36 6.47 12.96
C LYS A 335 19.31 5.48 13.64
N PRO A 336 19.68 4.34 13.01
CA PRO A 336 20.63 3.44 13.61
C PRO A 336 22.02 4.08 13.60
N ARG A 337 22.67 4.07 14.77
CA ARG A 337 24.15 4.16 14.87
C ARG A 337 24.70 2.74 15.07
N SER A 338 26.01 2.55 15.03
CA SER A 338 26.63 1.26 15.31
C SER A 338 27.73 1.43 16.34
N ASN A 339 27.87 0.45 17.25
CA ASN A 339 29.00 0.38 18.17
C ASN A 339 30.27 -0.08 17.44
N ILE A 340 31.40 -0.17 18.14
CA ILE A 340 32.69 -0.57 17.54
C ILE A 340 32.68 -1.99 16.96
N PHE A 341 31.76 -2.85 17.39
CA PHE A 341 31.58 -4.22 16.91
C PHE A 341 30.50 -4.35 15.83
N GLY A 342 29.93 -3.23 15.36
CA GLY A 342 28.90 -3.21 14.32
C GLY A 342 27.47 -3.49 14.80
N VAL A 343 27.24 -3.63 16.12
CA VAL A 343 25.90 -3.80 16.68
C VAL A 343 25.11 -2.49 16.50
N PRO A 344 23.91 -2.51 15.89
CA PRO A 344 23.12 -1.31 15.74
C PRO A 344 22.65 -0.79 17.10
N ILE A 345 22.66 0.52 17.29
CA ILE A 345 22.16 1.21 18.48
C ILE A 345 20.93 2.01 18.08
N TYR A 346 19.86 1.84 18.85
CA TYR A 346 18.57 2.49 18.65
C TYR A 346 18.30 3.47 19.79
N GLY A 347 17.46 4.48 19.55
CA GLY A 347 17.11 5.48 20.56
C GLY A 347 16.74 6.84 19.97
N THR A 348 17.13 7.14 18.74
CA THR A 348 16.83 8.42 18.08
C THR A 348 15.81 8.23 16.95
N ALA A 349 14.67 8.91 17.03
CA ALA A 349 13.65 8.90 15.97
C ALA A 349 14.13 9.64 14.70
N ILE A 350 13.65 9.20 13.53
CA ILE A 350 13.92 9.90 12.26
C ILE A 350 13.03 11.13 12.09
N SER A 351 11.75 11.02 12.46
CA SER A 351 10.74 12.06 12.26
C SER A 351 10.15 12.56 13.58
N ALA A 352 9.64 13.80 13.60
CA ALA A 352 9.05 14.42 14.78
C ALA A 352 7.79 13.69 15.32
N GLY A 353 7.15 12.86 14.50
CA GLY A 353 5.98 12.05 14.91
C GLY A 353 6.32 10.65 15.46
N GLU A 354 7.60 10.28 15.49
CA GLU A 354 8.07 8.96 15.94
C GLU A 354 8.78 9.06 17.29
N LYS A 355 8.66 8.00 18.10
CA LYS A 355 9.31 7.94 19.42
C LYS A 355 10.57 7.09 19.35
N GLY A 356 11.69 7.65 19.80
CA GLY A 356 12.93 6.89 19.99
C GLY A 356 12.75 5.75 20.99
N LEU A 357 13.45 4.64 20.77
CA LEU A 357 13.32 3.43 21.59
C LEU A 357 14.57 2.59 21.44
N ASP A 358 15.13 2.11 22.54
CA ASP A 358 16.16 1.07 22.50
C ASP A 358 15.49 -0.29 22.26
N PHE A 359 15.45 -0.70 20.99
CA PHE A 359 14.74 -1.91 20.56
C PHE A 359 15.36 -3.19 21.11
N HIS A 360 16.66 -3.20 21.41
CA HIS A 360 17.31 -4.41 21.92
C HIS A 360 16.73 -4.85 23.26
N LYS A 361 16.25 -3.93 24.09
CA LYS A 361 15.52 -4.24 25.32
C LYS A 361 14.22 -5.02 25.09
N LEU A 362 13.69 -5.04 23.86
CA LEU A 362 12.43 -5.67 23.48
C LEU A 362 12.59 -6.71 22.34
N ALA A 363 13.81 -6.94 21.86
CA ALA A 363 14.08 -7.75 20.68
C ALA A 363 13.87 -9.25 20.91
N ILE A 364 13.95 -9.70 22.17
CA ILE A 364 13.71 -11.08 22.55
C ILE A 364 12.21 -11.33 22.67
N ASN A 365 11.74 -12.29 21.86
CA ASN A 365 10.38 -12.79 21.91
C ASN A 365 10.41 -14.08 22.73
N PHE A 366 9.52 -14.22 23.70
CA PHE A 366 9.46 -15.42 24.55
C PHE A 366 8.04 -15.96 24.68
N CYS A 367 7.93 -17.27 24.83
CA CYS A 367 6.67 -17.95 25.09
C CYS A 367 6.34 -17.92 26.59
N PRO A 368 5.19 -17.36 27.01
CA PRO A 368 4.83 -17.26 28.43
C PRO A 368 4.57 -18.63 29.08
N THR A 369 4.29 -19.67 28.30
CA THR A 369 3.95 -21.00 28.82
C THR A 369 5.17 -21.89 29.02
N CYS A 370 6.06 -21.97 28.01
CA CYS A 370 7.22 -22.87 28.07
C CYS A 370 8.57 -22.14 28.14
N GLY A 371 8.58 -20.81 28.18
CA GLY A 371 9.81 -20.01 28.28
C GLY A 371 10.70 -20.00 27.04
N PHE A 372 10.29 -20.63 25.94
CA PHE A 372 11.08 -20.64 24.70
C PHE A 372 11.30 -19.21 24.22
N ALA A 373 12.55 -18.80 24.03
CA ALA A 373 12.91 -17.42 23.76
C ALA A 373 13.83 -17.30 22.54
N SER A 374 13.58 -16.31 21.68
CA SER A 374 14.43 -16.04 20.53
C SER A 374 14.27 -14.62 20.00
N ASN A 375 15.35 -14.05 19.48
CA ASN A 375 15.34 -12.81 18.70
C ASN A 375 14.88 -13.02 17.23
N SER A 376 14.71 -14.27 16.79
CA SER A 376 14.21 -14.59 15.45
C SER A 376 12.71 -14.87 15.46
N ARG A 377 11.95 -14.05 14.72
CA ARG A 377 10.52 -14.26 14.49
C ARG A 377 10.18 -15.58 13.78
N HIS A 378 11.14 -16.15 13.04
CA HIS A 378 10.95 -17.39 12.29
C HIS A 378 10.97 -18.64 13.20
N HIS A 379 11.38 -18.49 14.45
CA HIS A 379 11.29 -19.55 15.47
C HIS A 379 9.90 -19.62 16.13
N PHE A 380 8.92 -18.90 15.60
CA PHE A 380 7.52 -18.96 16.04
C PHE A 380 6.60 -19.16 14.83
N LYS A 381 5.48 -19.84 15.03
CA LYS A 381 4.52 -20.20 13.99
C LYS A 381 3.71 -18.97 13.58
N THR A 382 3.69 -18.67 12.28
CA THR A 382 2.99 -17.50 11.72
C THR A 382 1.64 -17.86 11.11
N SER A 383 1.50 -19.06 10.56
CA SER A 383 0.23 -19.58 10.04
C SER A 383 0.22 -21.11 10.14
N GLU A 384 -0.92 -21.74 9.90
CA GLU A 384 -1.02 -23.20 9.89
C GLU A 384 -0.15 -23.85 8.81
N ASP A 385 0.03 -23.16 7.68
CA ASP A 385 0.81 -23.62 6.52
C ASP A 385 2.33 -23.38 6.64
N THR A 386 2.78 -22.67 7.69
CA THR A 386 4.21 -22.43 7.90
C THR A 386 4.87 -23.74 8.30
N LYS A 387 6.02 -24.10 7.71
CA LYS A 387 6.85 -25.23 8.19
C LYS A 387 7.79 -24.74 9.28
N ALA A 388 7.97 -25.51 10.34
CA ALA A 388 8.95 -25.17 11.36
C ALA A 388 10.36 -25.49 10.86
N LEU A 389 11.32 -24.74 11.38
CA LEU A 389 12.73 -24.97 11.12
C LEU A 389 13.23 -26.06 12.06
N GLU A 390 14.13 -26.94 11.60
CA GLU A 390 14.88 -27.78 12.54
C GLU A 390 15.62 -26.89 13.56
N PRO A 391 15.65 -27.27 14.85
CA PRO A 391 15.15 -28.52 15.43
C PRO A 391 13.72 -28.46 15.99
N LEU A 392 12.96 -27.39 15.73
CA LEU A 392 11.68 -27.10 16.40
C LEU A 392 10.55 -28.09 16.07
N GLU A 393 10.64 -28.79 14.94
CA GLU A 393 9.71 -29.87 14.58
C GLU A 393 9.99 -31.18 15.33
N ASN A 394 11.21 -31.36 15.83
CA ASN A 394 11.68 -32.63 16.38
C ASN A 394 11.19 -32.84 17.83
N GLU A 395 10.65 -34.03 18.11
CA GLU A 395 10.10 -34.37 19.44
C GLU A 395 11.18 -34.51 20.53
N ASP A 396 12.39 -35.01 20.20
CA ASP A 396 13.49 -35.10 21.15
C ASP A 396 13.96 -33.72 21.60
N PHE A 397 13.98 -32.76 20.66
CA PHE A 397 14.24 -31.37 20.99
C PHE A 397 13.16 -30.80 21.91
N LYS A 398 11.88 -31.05 21.64
CA LYS A 398 10.77 -30.62 22.52
C LYS A 398 10.90 -31.21 23.93
N LEU A 399 11.31 -32.48 24.06
CA LEU A 399 11.57 -33.13 25.35
C LEU A 399 12.79 -32.56 26.07
N LEU A 400 13.87 -32.24 25.34
CA LEU A 400 15.03 -31.53 25.89
C LEU A 400 14.62 -30.16 26.43
N TRP A 401 13.90 -29.36 25.63
CA TRP A 401 13.44 -28.03 26.03
C TRP A 401 12.52 -28.10 27.25
N LYS A 402 11.59 -29.06 27.33
CA LYS A 402 10.74 -29.23 28.52
C LYS A 402 11.54 -29.41 29.81
N ARG A 403 12.65 -30.16 29.76
CA ARG A 403 13.53 -30.37 30.92
C ARG A 403 14.26 -29.08 31.32
N VAL A 404 14.73 -28.32 30.34
CA VAL A 404 15.41 -27.03 30.57
C VAL A 404 14.43 -25.98 31.10
N SER A 405 13.27 -25.84 30.45
CA SER A 405 12.16 -24.98 30.88
C SER A 405 11.74 -25.25 32.33
N ALA A 406 11.70 -26.53 32.74
CA ALA A 406 11.38 -26.89 34.13
C ALA A 406 12.40 -26.35 35.15
N LYS A 407 13.67 -26.21 34.78
CA LYS A 407 14.71 -25.61 35.64
C LYS A 407 14.61 -24.08 35.69
N GLN A 408 14.10 -23.46 34.63
CA GLN A 408 14.00 -22.00 34.49
C GLN A 408 12.61 -21.43 34.87
N LYS A 409 11.78 -22.21 35.58
CA LYS A 409 10.41 -21.80 35.97
C LYS A 409 10.35 -20.46 36.71
N SER A 410 11.31 -20.18 37.59
CA SER A 410 11.37 -18.92 38.33
C SER A 410 11.57 -17.72 37.41
N ILE A 411 12.48 -17.81 36.44
CA ILE A 411 12.67 -16.77 35.42
C ILE A 411 11.38 -16.55 34.64
N ILE A 412 10.77 -17.65 34.16
CA ILE A 412 9.57 -17.56 33.31
C ILE A 412 8.45 -16.86 34.07
N ALA A 413 8.27 -17.20 35.35
CA ALA A 413 7.28 -16.54 36.20
C ALA A 413 7.57 -15.04 36.39
N GLN A 414 8.84 -14.65 36.56
CA GLN A 414 9.24 -13.24 36.68
C GLN A 414 8.97 -12.47 35.39
N LEU A 415 9.34 -13.02 34.23
CA LEU A 415 9.09 -12.40 32.92
C LEU A 415 7.60 -12.26 32.61
N VAL A 416 6.77 -13.22 33.01
CA VAL A 416 5.31 -13.17 32.84
C VAL A 416 4.66 -12.16 33.79
N ALA A 417 5.21 -11.97 34.99
CA ALA A 417 4.70 -11.03 35.97
C ALA A 417 4.98 -9.56 35.60
N GLU A 418 5.99 -9.29 34.77
CA GLU A 418 6.31 -7.93 34.35
C GLU A 418 5.23 -7.36 33.39
N PRO A 419 4.66 -6.17 33.69
CA PRO A 419 3.70 -5.53 32.80
C PRO A 419 4.32 -5.18 31.43
N GLU A 420 3.53 -5.32 30.36
CA GLU A 420 3.99 -4.89 29.03
C GLU A 420 4.38 -3.40 29.01
N SER A 421 5.68 -3.16 28.80
CA SER A 421 6.31 -1.85 28.80
C SER A 421 7.17 -1.64 27.55
N THR A 422 7.26 -0.39 27.09
CA THR A 422 8.22 0.02 26.05
C THR A 422 9.60 0.34 26.62
N SER A 423 9.74 0.25 27.94
CA SER A 423 10.97 0.47 28.70
C SER A 423 10.96 -0.54 29.85
N PRO A 424 11.25 -1.82 29.57
CA PRO A 424 11.23 -2.88 30.58
C PRO A 424 12.34 -2.67 31.62
N SER A 425 12.21 -3.36 32.74
CA SER A 425 13.22 -3.41 33.80
C SER A 425 14.52 -4.03 33.27
N TRP A 426 15.64 -3.74 33.95
CA TRP A 426 16.92 -4.33 33.57
C TRP A 426 16.91 -5.85 33.81
N GLU A 427 16.28 -6.28 34.89
CA GLU A 427 16.10 -7.68 35.27
C GLU A 427 15.36 -8.45 34.17
N TYR A 428 14.26 -7.89 33.64
CA TYR A 428 13.55 -8.49 32.50
C TYR A 428 14.42 -8.63 31.26
N VAL A 429 15.22 -7.60 30.95
CA VAL A 429 16.13 -7.65 29.81
C VAL A 429 17.16 -8.76 30.00
N GLN A 430 17.83 -8.82 31.15
CA GLN A 430 18.81 -9.87 31.44
C GLN A 430 18.20 -11.27 31.36
N ASP A 431 17.05 -11.48 31.98
CA ASP A 431 16.38 -12.77 32.03
C ASP A 431 15.85 -13.23 30.67
N SER A 432 15.35 -12.30 29.85
CA SER A 432 14.94 -12.61 28.47
C SER A 432 16.12 -13.06 27.60
N TYR A 433 17.26 -12.36 27.68
CA TYR A 433 18.48 -12.74 26.98
C TYR A 433 19.04 -14.06 27.50
N ARG A 434 19.00 -14.31 28.80
CA ARG A 434 19.41 -15.58 29.42
C ARG A 434 18.62 -16.77 28.86
N LEU A 435 17.29 -16.65 28.75
CA LEU A 435 16.47 -17.70 28.13
C LEU A 435 16.76 -17.89 26.64
N ALA A 436 17.04 -16.81 25.91
CA ALA A 436 17.37 -16.88 24.48
C ALA A 436 18.75 -17.52 24.23
N LEU A 437 19.74 -17.25 25.09
CA LEU A 437 21.04 -17.92 25.08
C LEU A 437 20.89 -19.41 25.41
N GLU A 438 20.11 -19.76 26.43
CA GLU A 438 19.80 -21.15 26.78
C GLU A 438 19.10 -21.89 25.62
N THR A 439 18.26 -21.18 24.85
CA THR A 439 17.64 -21.73 23.65
C THR A 439 18.67 -22.11 22.58
N LEU A 440 19.67 -21.25 22.35
CA LEU A 440 20.76 -21.53 21.41
C LEU A 440 21.68 -22.64 21.91
N GLU A 441 21.92 -22.73 23.22
CA GLU A 441 22.62 -23.86 23.83
C GLU A 441 21.87 -25.17 23.60
N CYS A 442 20.55 -25.18 23.78
CA CYS A 442 19.74 -26.35 23.46
C CYS A 442 19.82 -26.74 21.98
N PHE A 443 19.84 -25.75 21.06
CA PHE A 443 20.04 -26.02 19.64
C PHE A 443 21.40 -26.71 19.39
N ASN A 444 22.48 -26.21 19.98
CA ASN A 444 23.81 -26.81 19.86
C ASN A 444 23.92 -28.19 20.51
N GLN A 445 23.26 -28.42 21.65
CA GLN A 445 23.20 -29.74 22.28
C GLN A 445 22.46 -30.77 21.41
N PHE A 446 21.42 -30.32 20.69
CA PHE A 446 20.68 -31.17 19.77
C PHE A 446 21.47 -31.45 18.50
N LYS A 447 22.02 -30.40 17.88
CA LYS A 447 22.85 -30.49 16.69
C LYS A 447 23.90 -29.38 16.75
N TYR A 448 25.12 -29.77 17.07
CA TYR A 448 26.23 -28.83 17.11
C TYR A 448 26.45 -28.23 15.73
N ASP A 449 26.45 -26.90 15.67
CA ASP A 449 26.57 -26.13 14.44
C ASP A 449 27.27 -24.80 14.74
N LEU A 450 28.36 -24.52 14.02
CA LEU A 450 29.13 -23.28 14.18
C LEU A 450 28.31 -22.05 13.83
N SER A 451 27.31 -22.15 12.94
CA SER A 451 26.40 -21.04 12.65
C SER A 451 25.52 -20.71 13.86
N THR A 452 25.09 -21.72 14.61
CA THR A 452 24.34 -21.57 15.87
C THR A 452 25.23 -20.99 16.98
N GLN A 453 26.49 -21.43 17.10
CA GLN A 453 27.47 -20.79 17.98
C GLN A 453 27.69 -19.31 17.63
N TRP A 454 27.82 -18.97 16.34
CA TRP A 454 27.97 -17.59 15.93
C TRP A 454 26.70 -16.75 16.18
N ARG A 455 25.50 -17.34 16.08
CA ARG A 455 24.26 -16.67 16.50
C ARG A 455 24.25 -16.38 18.00
N LYS A 456 24.82 -17.26 18.82
CA LYS A 456 25.01 -17.04 20.26
C LYS A 456 25.97 -15.86 20.50
N ALA A 457 27.11 -15.83 19.82
CA ALA A 457 28.05 -14.71 19.86
C ALA A 457 27.37 -13.36 19.51
N ASN A 458 26.55 -13.31 18.46
CA ASN A 458 25.81 -12.09 18.09
C ASN A 458 24.81 -11.66 19.17
N LEU A 459 24.14 -12.60 19.83
CA LEU A 459 23.22 -12.27 20.92
C LEU A 459 23.96 -11.74 22.16
N LEU A 460 25.12 -12.34 22.48
CA LEU A 460 26.02 -11.86 23.54
C LEU A 460 26.58 -10.47 23.21
N LEU A 461 26.90 -10.15 21.96
CA LEU A 461 27.35 -8.80 21.56
C LEU A 461 26.29 -7.74 21.87
N VAL A 462 25.01 -8.05 21.62
CA VAL A 462 23.91 -7.15 21.96
C VAL A 462 23.76 -7.03 23.48
N LEU A 463 23.91 -8.13 24.22
CA LEU A 463 23.86 -8.11 25.68
C LEU A 463 25.01 -7.27 26.29
N ALA A 464 26.23 -7.40 25.78
CA ALA A 464 27.39 -6.61 26.19
C ALA A 464 27.16 -5.11 25.95
N GLN A 465 26.57 -4.75 24.81
CA GLN A 465 26.16 -3.37 24.52
C GLN A 465 25.15 -2.85 25.57
N LEU A 466 24.13 -3.65 25.91
CA LEU A 466 23.11 -3.28 26.89
C LEU A 466 23.70 -3.15 28.31
N GLN A 467 24.56 -4.09 28.73
CA GLN A 467 25.28 -4.05 30.01
C GLN A 467 26.15 -2.79 30.11
N SER A 468 26.92 -2.50 29.06
CA SER A 468 27.75 -1.30 28.97
C SER A 468 26.92 -0.01 29.10
N ALA A 469 25.76 0.05 28.42
CA ALA A 469 24.83 1.17 28.50
C ALA A 469 24.16 1.31 29.89
N GLN A 470 24.09 0.23 30.70
CA GLN A 470 23.65 0.28 32.10
C GLN A 470 24.77 0.59 33.09
N GLY A 471 26.01 0.81 32.63
CA GLY A 471 27.17 1.05 33.49
C GLY A 471 27.79 -0.22 34.08
N LEU A 472 27.39 -1.42 33.61
CA LEU A 472 27.90 -2.72 34.05
C LEU A 472 29.11 -3.14 33.21
N GLY A 473 30.16 -2.30 33.21
CA GLY A 473 31.33 -2.49 32.35
C GLY A 473 32.05 -3.84 32.54
N SER A 474 32.20 -4.29 33.78
CA SER A 474 32.85 -5.57 34.08
C SER A 474 32.06 -6.78 33.56
N GLU A 475 30.72 -6.72 33.61
CA GLU A 475 29.89 -7.77 33.03
C GLU A 475 30.00 -7.79 31.50
N ALA A 476 29.97 -6.60 30.87
CA ALA A 476 30.16 -6.48 29.43
C ALA A 476 31.51 -7.05 28.99
N ASP A 477 32.59 -6.81 29.74
CA ASP A 477 33.92 -7.38 29.43
C ASP A 477 33.98 -8.90 29.56
N ASN A 478 33.27 -9.48 30.55
CA ASN A 478 33.16 -10.93 30.71
C ASN A 478 32.38 -11.54 29.56
N THR A 479 31.28 -10.90 29.15
CA THR A 479 30.50 -11.31 27.98
C THR A 479 31.31 -11.21 26.69
N LEU A 480 32.13 -10.16 26.52
CA LEU A 480 33.06 -10.04 25.39
C LEU A 480 34.09 -11.18 25.36
N GLU A 481 34.54 -11.66 26.52
CA GLU A 481 35.48 -12.77 26.58
C GLU A 481 34.86 -14.11 26.19
N GLU A 482 33.60 -14.35 26.55
CA GLU A 482 32.85 -15.51 26.05
C GLU A 482 32.73 -15.49 24.52
N ILE A 483 32.45 -14.31 23.94
CA ILE A 483 32.36 -14.13 22.49
C ILE A 483 33.73 -14.38 21.83
N ARG A 484 34.82 -13.95 22.48
CA ARG A 484 36.19 -14.20 22.01
C ARG A 484 36.50 -15.69 21.90
N LEU A 485 36.08 -16.49 22.87
CA LEU A 485 36.26 -17.94 22.83
C LEU A 485 35.48 -18.56 21.66
N ILE A 486 34.22 -18.17 21.48
CA ILE A 486 33.39 -18.63 20.35
C ILE A 486 34.01 -18.20 19.01
N ALA A 487 34.49 -16.97 18.90
CA ALA A 487 35.09 -16.46 17.67
C ALA A 487 36.36 -17.23 17.31
N LYS A 488 37.21 -17.57 18.28
CA LYS A 488 38.39 -18.41 18.05
C LYS A 488 38.00 -19.82 17.58
N GLU A 489 37.01 -20.45 18.24
CA GLU A 489 36.49 -21.75 17.81
C GLU A 489 35.95 -21.72 16.37
N VAL A 490 35.23 -20.66 16.00
CA VAL A 490 34.74 -20.45 14.62
C VAL A 490 35.90 -20.27 13.65
N MET A 491 36.93 -19.48 14.00
CA MET A 491 38.11 -19.30 13.15
C MET A 491 38.86 -20.60 12.89
N GLU A 492 38.94 -21.49 13.89
CA GLU A 492 39.66 -22.77 13.79
C GLU A 492 38.89 -23.83 13.01
N ASN A 493 37.55 -23.84 13.13
CA ASN A 493 36.73 -24.97 12.69
C ASN A 493 35.79 -24.66 11.52
N ALA A 494 35.49 -23.39 11.23
CA ALA A 494 34.55 -23.04 10.17
C ALA A 494 35.17 -23.18 8.78
N ARG A 495 34.43 -23.86 7.90
CA ARG A 495 34.75 -23.97 6.47
C ARG A 495 34.03 -22.92 5.61
N GLU A 496 33.15 -22.14 6.23
CA GLU A 496 32.36 -21.11 5.55
C GLU A 496 33.02 -19.74 5.72
N ASP A 497 33.48 -19.16 4.60
CA ASP A 497 34.12 -17.84 4.57
C ASP A 497 33.28 -16.76 5.29
N ALA A 498 31.96 -16.84 5.18
CA ALA A 498 31.02 -15.93 5.83
C ALA A 498 31.18 -15.86 7.36
N LEU A 499 31.32 -17.01 8.02
CA LEU A 499 31.44 -17.11 9.47
C LEU A 499 32.85 -16.69 9.90
N THR A 500 33.87 -17.21 9.22
CA THR A 500 35.28 -16.89 9.46
C THR A 500 35.55 -15.40 9.31
N LEU A 501 35.05 -14.74 8.26
CA LEU A 501 35.20 -13.29 8.09
C LEU A 501 34.53 -12.50 9.22
N SER A 502 33.38 -12.96 9.72
CA SER A 502 32.66 -12.28 10.81
C SER A 502 33.39 -12.43 12.14
N ALA A 503 33.92 -13.64 12.42
CA ALA A 503 34.74 -13.92 13.59
C ALA A 503 36.06 -13.13 13.58
N ALA A 504 36.76 -13.09 12.44
CA ALA A 504 37.97 -12.30 12.27
C ALA A 504 37.72 -10.79 12.47
N GLN A 505 36.60 -10.26 11.95
CA GLN A 505 36.25 -8.84 12.15
C GLN A 505 36.02 -8.52 13.63
N PHE A 506 35.33 -9.40 14.35
CA PHE A 506 35.14 -9.25 15.78
C PHE A 506 36.49 -9.27 16.52
N LEU A 507 37.31 -10.30 16.30
CA LEU A 507 38.60 -10.46 16.98
C LEU A 507 39.57 -9.31 16.68
N PHE A 508 39.56 -8.78 15.46
CA PHE A 508 40.29 -7.57 15.10
C PHE A 508 39.84 -6.36 15.94
N SER A 509 38.53 -6.10 16.00
CA SER A 509 37.97 -4.95 16.72
C SER A 509 38.13 -5.10 18.23
N GLU A 510 38.05 -6.33 18.73
CA GLU A 510 38.22 -6.69 20.15
C GLU A 510 39.68 -6.55 20.59
N GLY A 511 40.64 -6.94 19.74
CA GLY A 511 42.06 -6.69 19.97
C GLY A 511 42.36 -5.20 20.10
N LEU A 512 41.77 -4.35 19.24
CA LEU A 512 41.89 -2.89 19.38
C LEU A 512 41.24 -2.36 20.66
N TYR A 513 40.05 -2.86 21.02
CA TYR A 513 39.35 -2.50 22.25
C TYR A 513 40.18 -2.78 23.50
N ARG A 514 40.83 -3.95 23.57
CA ARG A 514 41.69 -4.37 24.69
C ARG A 514 43.13 -3.89 24.61
N GLU A 515 43.50 -3.13 23.58
CA GLU A 515 44.88 -2.72 23.30
C GLU A 515 45.86 -3.90 23.08
N ASP A 516 45.32 -5.06 22.65
CA ASP A 516 46.08 -6.25 22.24
C ASP A 516 46.50 -6.12 20.76
N ASN A 517 47.59 -5.39 20.55
CA ASN A 517 48.14 -5.12 19.22
C ASN A 517 48.50 -6.39 18.44
N ASN A 518 48.86 -7.48 19.13
CA ASN A 518 49.21 -8.74 18.47
C ASN A 518 47.97 -9.36 17.83
N THR A 519 46.90 -9.54 18.61
CA THR A 519 45.61 -10.03 18.12
C THR A 519 45.08 -9.14 17.00
N ALA A 520 45.11 -7.81 17.18
CA ALA A 520 44.62 -6.89 16.15
C ALA A 520 45.42 -6.99 14.84
N MET A 521 46.74 -7.08 14.91
CA MET A 521 47.58 -7.19 13.72
C MET A 521 47.43 -8.54 13.02
N GLU A 522 47.29 -9.63 13.79
CA GLU A 522 47.05 -10.97 13.27
C GLU A 522 45.82 -11.00 12.37
N TYR A 523 44.67 -10.55 12.88
CA TYR A 523 43.43 -10.58 12.12
C TYR A 523 43.37 -9.51 11.02
N TYR A 524 44.06 -8.38 11.17
CA TYR A 524 44.24 -7.44 10.06
C TYR A 524 45.03 -8.08 8.89
N ASN A 525 46.11 -8.79 9.20
CA ASN A 525 46.89 -9.52 8.21
C ASN A 525 46.08 -10.63 7.56
N PHE A 526 45.24 -11.34 8.31
CA PHE A 526 44.28 -12.30 7.75
C PHE A 526 43.43 -11.65 6.64
N PHE A 527 42.87 -10.46 6.88
CA PHE A 527 42.11 -9.72 5.87
C PHE A 527 42.98 -9.30 4.66
N GLN A 528 44.25 -8.94 4.85
CA GLN A 528 45.16 -8.63 3.74
C GLN A 528 45.48 -9.86 2.88
N VAL A 529 45.76 -11.01 3.52
CA VAL A 529 46.01 -12.28 2.83
C VAL A 529 44.78 -12.70 2.04
N MET A 530 43.60 -12.67 2.66
CA MET A 530 42.34 -12.98 1.97
C MET A 530 42.11 -12.08 0.75
N LYS A 531 42.47 -10.79 0.83
CA LYS A 531 42.37 -9.88 -0.32
C LYS A 531 43.34 -10.22 -1.44
N ASN A 532 44.57 -10.60 -1.11
CA ASN A 532 45.64 -10.77 -2.09
C ASN A 532 45.62 -12.15 -2.74
N GLU A 533 45.24 -13.18 -1.98
CA GLU A 533 45.42 -14.59 -2.38
C GLU A 533 44.08 -15.27 -2.73
N HIS A 534 43.00 -14.95 -2.01
CA HIS A 534 41.73 -15.68 -2.15
C HIS A 534 40.58 -14.86 -2.75
N PHE A 535 40.76 -13.53 -2.90
CA PHE A 535 39.69 -12.66 -3.38
C PHE A 535 39.17 -13.08 -4.75
N GLU A 536 40.06 -13.44 -5.68
CA GLU A 536 39.66 -13.81 -7.04
C GLU A 536 38.90 -15.13 -7.13
N GLU A 537 39.13 -16.03 -6.18
CA GLU A 537 38.50 -17.35 -6.08
C GLU A 537 37.07 -17.29 -5.52
N MET A 538 36.70 -16.18 -4.89
CA MET A 538 35.35 -15.98 -4.33
C MET A 538 34.29 -15.81 -5.42
N ASP A 539 33.08 -16.29 -5.14
CA ASP A 539 31.92 -15.99 -5.97
C ASP A 539 31.55 -14.48 -5.94
N PRO A 540 30.73 -13.98 -6.88
CA PRO A 540 30.38 -12.55 -6.95
C PRO A 540 29.72 -11.98 -5.67
N GLN A 541 28.93 -12.77 -4.95
CA GLN A 541 28.30 -12.37 -3.69
C GLN A 541 29.33 -12.33 -2.55
N GLY A 542 30.24 -13.30 -2.50
CA GLY A 542 31.40 -13.35 -1.63
C GLY A 542 32.31 -12.15 -1.81
N LYS A 543 32.71 -11.83 -3.06
CA LYS A 543 33.54 -10.65 -3.41
C LYS A 543 32.92 -9.34 -2.91
N LYS A 544 31.61 -9.16 -3.12
CA LYS A 544 30.89 -7.96 -2.67
C LYS A 544 30.87 -7.84 -1.14
N ARG A 545 30.58 -8.94 -0.44
CA ARG A 545 30.56 -8.97 1.03
C ARG A 545 31.95 -8.69 1.61
N PHE A 546 32.97 -9.40 1.11
CA PHE A 546 34.35 -9.23 1.54
C PHE A 546 34.82 -7.79 1.33
N SER A 547 34.59 -7.20 0.15
CA SER A 547 35.00 -5.82 -0.13
C SER A 547 34.39 -4.82 0.86
N GLY A 548 33.12 -5.00 1.22
CA GLY A 548 32.45 -4.17 2.23
C GLY A 548 33.09 -4.29 3.61
N MET A 549 33.33 -5.53 4.07
CA MET A 549 33.97 -5.80 5.37
C MET A 549 35.42 -5.31 5.40
N PHE A 550 36.20 -5.57 4.34
CA PHE A 550 37.58 -5.15 4.22
C PHE A 550 37.75 -3.63 4.24
N ASN A 551 36.87 -2.91 3.55
CA ASN A 551 36.85 -1.44 3.59
C ASN A 551 36.57 -0.92 5.02
N GLN A 552 35.66 -1.57 5.75
CA GLN A 552 35.40 -1.24 7.14
C GLN A 552 36.62 -1.52 8.03
N VAL A 553 37.22 -2.70 7.92
CA VAL A 553 38.42 -3.10 8.68
C VAL A 553 39.59 -2.15 8.41
N ASN A 554 39.85 -1.78 7.15
CA ASN A 554 40.90 -0.81 6.81
C ASN A 554 40.65 0.55 7.43
N LYS A 555 39.41 1.04 7.38
CA LYS A 555 39.05 2.31 7.98
C LYS A 555 39.29 2.27 9.51
N VAL A 556 38.80 1.23 10.17
CA VAL A 556 39.03 1.01 11.60
C VAL A 556 40.53 0.93 11.93
N PHE A 557 41.33 0.28 11.08
CA PHE A 557 42.78 0.19 11.26
C PHE A 557 43.49 1.56 11.12
N GLN A 558 43.04 2.40 10.19
CA GLN A 558 43.53 3.79 10.06
C GLN A 558 43.17 4.61 11.30
N ASP A 559 41.94 4.44 11.80
CA ASP A 559 41.38 5.16 12.95
C ASP A 559 41.66 4.47 14.30
N ARG A 560 42.55 3.47 14.35
CA ARG A 560 42.71 2.53 15.48
C ARG A 560 42.99 3.18 16.83
N SER A 561 43.59 4.37 16.86
CA SER A 561 43.85 5.13 18.09
C SER A 561 42.58 5.53 18.85
N PHE A 562 41.41 5.51 18.19
CA PHE A 562 40.11 5.85 18.78
C PHE A 562 39.35 4.63 19.31
N TYR A 563 39.82 3.41 19.05
CA TYR A 563 39.09 2.17 19.35
C TYR A 563 39.47 1.55 20.70
N ALA A 564 40.49 2.07 21.38
CA ALA A 564 40.88 1.60 22.71
C ALA A 564 39.78 1.89 23.74
N LYS A 565 39.55 0.95 24.66
CA LYS A 565 38.49 1.03 25.69
C LYS A 565 38.44 2.36 26.43
N ASN A 566 39.59 2.94 26.78
CA ASN A 566 39.67 4.22 27.50
C ASN A 566 39.25 5.45 26.66
N LYS A 567 39.06 5.30 25.35
CA LYS A 567 38.57 6.34 24.43
C LYS A 567 37.09 6.26 24.16
N LEU A 568 36.44 5.18 24.57
CA LEU A 568 35.04 4.90 24.26
C LEU A 568 34.11 5.32 25.39
N LYS A 569 32.87 5.63 25.02
CA LYS A 569 31.75 5.72 25.96
C LYS A 569 31.06 4.36 25.98
N GLY A 570 31.49 3.49 26.89
CA GLY A 570 31.07 2.10 26.88
C GLY A 570 31.70 1.35 25.69
N LEU A 571 30.88 0.91 24.73
CA LEU A 571 31.34 0.29 23.48
C LEU A 571 31.20 1.21 22.25
N GLU A 572 30.95 2.51 22.49
CA GLU A 572 30.64 3.49 21.45
C GLU A 572 31.79 4.49 21.28
N LEU A 573 32.05 4.88 20.03
CA LEU A 573 32.88 6.04 19.75
C LEU A 573 32.19 7.30 20.31
N PRO A 574 32.90 8.21 20.97
CA PRO A 574 32.32 9.47 21.43
C PRO A 574 31.83 10.29 20.22
N ASP A 575 30.64 10.91 20.37
CA ASP A 575 29.99 11.76 19.35
C ASP A 575 30.84 12.98 18.94
#